data_AF-A0A1V5XHT1-F1
#
_entry.id   AF-A0A1V5XHT1-F1
#
_cell.length_a   1.000
_cell.length_b   1.000
_cell.length_c   1.000
_cell.angle_alpha   90.00
_cell.angle_beta   90.00
_cell.angle_gamma   90.00
#
_symmetry.space_group_name_H-M   'P 1'
#
loop_
_entity.id
_entity.type
_entity.pdbx_description
1 polymer ?
#
loop_
_entity_poly.entity_id
_entity_poly.type
_entity_poly.pdbx_seq_one_letter_code
_entity_poly.pdbx_strand_id
1 'polypeptide(L)'
;MKEKYTIVSAETSSPGHNGLPAENLFDGDLATNWANKEIGVTITHDLGSEKKVDCIAISWSGNNSRKYTFDLEVPVNGTDFTPIATSLESTGTAAKNNSKEYYAIPEQSLRYIRIVNKGNTKNTFINIYEAEIGHR
;
A
#
# COMPACT_ATOMS: atom_id res chain seq x y z
N MET A 1 -10.60 10.84 -1.53
CA MET A 1 -10.23 10.96 -2.95
C MET A 1 -11.45 11.41 -3.72
N LYS A 2 -11.27 12.23 -4.77
CA LYS A 2 -12.35 12.60 -5.69
C LYS A 2 -12.69 11.46 -6.64
N GLU A 3 -11.68 10.72 -7.08
CA GLU A 3 -11.81 9.55 -7.92
C GLU A 3 -10.99 8.39 -7.35
N LYS A 4 -11.61 7.21 -7.20
CA LYS A 4 -10.95 5.96 -6.81
C LYS A 4 -10.87 5.05 -8.03
N TYR A 5 -9.69 4.55 -8.34
CA TYR A 5 -9.49 3.59 -9.42
C TYR A 5 -9.66 2.15 -8.94
N THR A 6 -10.08 1.26 -9.85
CA THR A 6 -10.13 -0.17 -9.58
C THR A 6 -8.71 -0.74 -9.59
N ILE A 7 -8.36 -1.48 -8.53
CA ILE A 7 -7.18 -2.34 -8.51
C ILE A 7 -7.61 -3.68 -9.09
N VAL A 8 -6.95 -4.14 -10.15
CA VAL A 8 -7.32 -5.39 -10.83
C VAL A 8 -6.53 -6.59 -10.29
N SER A 9 -5.35 -6.35 -9.73
CA SER A 9 -4.50 -7.34 -9.07
C SER A 9 -3.45 -6.68 -8.19
N ALA A 10 -2.89 -7.44 -7.26
CA ALA A 10 -1.68 -7.07 -6.52
C ALA A 10 -0.65 -8.21 -6.59
N GLU A 11 0.62 -7.86 -6.83
CA GLU A 11 1.74 -8.79 -6.80
C GLU A 11 2.66 -8.45 -5.64
N THR A 12 3.05 -9.46 -4.86
CA THR A 12 3.94 -9.31 -3.70
C THR A 12 5.24 -10.05 -3.92
N SER A 13 6.38 -9.45 -3.59
CA SER A 13 7.70 -10.09 -3.81
C SER A 13 7.96 -11.31 -2.93
N SER A 14 7.20 -11.45 -1.84
CA SER A 14 7.23 -12.61 -0.94
C SER A 14 5.80 -12.96 -0.50
N PRO A 15 5.49 -14.24 -0.21
CA PRO A 15 4.17 -14.63 0.26
C PRO A 15 3.73 -13.90 1.53
N GLY A 16 2.43 -13.69 1.70
CA GLY A 16 1.88 -13.17 2.94
C GLY A 16 2.13 -14.11 4.11
N HIS A 17 2.29 -13.53 5.30
CA HIS A 17 2.48 -14.26 6.55
C HIS A 17 1.34 -15.26 6.76
N ASN A 18 1.65 -16.52 7.05
CA ASN A 18 0.67 -17.61 7.20
C ASN A 18 -0.27 -17.79 6.00
N GLY A 19 0.18 -17.45 4.78
CA GLY A 19 -0.60 -17.63 3.56
C GLY A 19 -1.70 -16.59 3.36
N LEU A 20 -1.60 -15.41 4.01
CA LEU A 20 -2.49 -14.30 3.74
C LEU A 20 -2.40 -13.87 2.26
N PRO A 21 -3.51 -13.94 1.49
CA PRO A 21 -3.51 -13.63 0.07
C PRO A 21 -3.29 -12.13 -0.21
N ALA A 22 -2.73 -11.79 -1.37
CA ALA A 22 -2.49 -10.40 -1.77
C ALA A 22 -3.81 -9.68 -2.11
N GLU A 23 -4.84 -10.44 -2.48
CA GLU A 23 -6.19 -9.99 -2.77
C GLU A 23 -6.85 -9.28 -1.58
N ASN A 24 -6.44 -9.62 -0.35
CA ASN A 24 -6.89 -8.94 0.85
C ASN A 24 -6.55 -7.45 0.86
N LEU A 25 -5.59 -6.99 0.04
CA LEU A 25 -5.20 -5.58 -0.01
C LEU A 25 -6.24 -4.68 -0.70
N PHE A 26 -7.23 -5.25 -1.38
CA PHE A 26 -8.19 -4.49 -2.19
C PHE A 26 -9.57 -5.18 -2.31
N ASP A 27 -9.94 -6.03 -1.35
CA ASP A 27 -11.20 -6.79 -1.34
C ASP A 27 -12.38 -6.01 -0.71
N GLY A 28 -12.10 -4.88 -0.05
CA GLY A 28 -13.04 -4.02 0.65
C GLY A 28 -13.40 -4.49 2.06
N ASP A 29 -12.72 -5.50 2.62
CA ASP A 29 -13.01 -6.10 3.91
C ASP A 29 -11.90 -5.80 4.95
N LEU A 30 -12.20 -4.93 5.92
CA LEU A 30 -11.27 -4.66 7.03
C LEU A 30 -11.10 -5.82 8.03
N ALA A 31 -11.77 -6.96 7.82
CA ALA A 31 -11.52 -8.20 8.57
C ALA A 31 -10.39 -9.04 7.97
N THR A 32 -10.00 -8.79 6.72
CA THR A 32 -8.90 -9.48 6.03
C THR A 32 -7.70 -8.54 5.91
N ASN A 33 -6.49 -9.10 5.85
CA ASN A 33 -5.26 -8.30 5.76
C ASN A 33 -4.18 -9.02 4.96
N TRP A 34 -3.22 -8.26 4.44
CA TRP A 34 -1.94 -8.80 4.03
C TRP A 34 -0.84 -8.30 4.97
N ALA A 35 0.09 -9.18 5.32
CA ALA A 35 1.19 -8.85 6.21
C ALA A 35 2.46 -9.61 5.85
N ASN A 36 3.61 -8.99 6.05
CA ASN A 36 4.91 -9.64 5.91
C ASN A 36 5.95 -8.91 6.78
N LYS A 37 6.98 -9.63 7.27
CA LYS A 37 8.02 -9.14 8.18
C LYS A 37 9.34 -8.77 7.53
N GLU A 38 9.50 -9.08 6.25
CA GLU A 38 10.72 -8.86 5.50
C GLU A 38 10.85 -7.37 5.15
N ILE A 39 11.94 -6.73 5.59
CA ILE A 39 12.25 -5.36 5.18
C ILE A 39 12.60 -5.38 3.70
N GLY A 40 12.02 -4.46 2.93
CA GLY A 40 12.17 -4.42 1.49
C GLY A 40 11.15 -5.27 0.73
N VAL A 41 10.29 -6.04 1.40
CA VAL A 41 9.17 -6.71 0.70
C VAL A 41 8.30 -5.67 0.01
N THR A 42 7.90 -5.99 -1.21
CA THR A 42 7.15 -5.08 -2.06
C THR A 42 5.73 -5.58 -2.29
N ILE A 43 4.81 -4.63 -2.44
CA ILE A 43 3.42 -4.85 -2.85
C ILE A 43 3.19 -3.96 -4.07
N THR A 44 3.00 -4.53 -5.25
CA THR A 44 2.73 -3.81 -6.50
C THR A 44 1.26 -3.94 -6.85
N HIS A 45 0.53 -2.83 -6.85
CA HIS A 45 -0.87 -2.79 -7.28
C HIS A 45 -0.96 -2.46 -8.76
N ASP A 46 -1.78 -3.19 -9.50
CA ASP A 46 -2.10 -2.94 -10.92
C ASP A 46 -3.47 -2.27 -11.05
N LEU A 47 -3.54 -1.13 -11.72
CA LEU A 47 -4.78 -0.41 -12.05
C LEU A 47 -5.43 -0.89 -13.36
N GLY A 48 -4.82 -1.83 -14.06
CA GLY A 48 -5.26 -2.41 -15.34
C GLY A 48 -4.99 -1.52 -16.56
N SER A 49 -4.92 -0.21 -16.38
CA SER A 49 -4.52 0.76 -17.40
C SER A 49 -3.77 1.94 -16.75
N GLU A 50 -3.10 2.76 -17.57
CA GLU A 50 -2.58 4.03 -17.07
C GLU A 50 -3.74 4.94 -16.61
N LYS A 51 -3.55 5.57 -15.45
CA LYS A 51 -4.46 6.53 -14.82
C LYS A 51 -3.66 7.70 -14.28
N LYS A 52 -4.30 8.87 -14.18
CA LYS A 52 -3.70 10.04 -13.54
C LYS A 52 -3.85 9.92 -12.03
N VAL A 53 -2.77 9.73 -11.29
CA VAL A 53 -2.77 9.43 -9.86
C VAL A 53 -2.01 10.50 -9.10
N ASP A 54 -2.55 10.94 -7.96
CA ASP A 54 -1.88 11.86 -7.03
C ASP A 54 -1.98 11.41 -5.56
N CYS A 55 -2.59 10.24 -5.32
CA CYS A 55 -2.91 9.78 -3.99
C CYS A 55 -2.97 8.25 -3.88
N ILE A 56 -2.45 7.75 -2.78
CA ILE A 56 -2.77 6.44 -2.22
C ILE A 56 -3.40 6.62 -0.85
N ALA A 57 -4.37 5.79 -0.50
CA ALA A 57 -4.92 5.68 0.83
C ALA A 57 -4.70 4.27 1.37
N ILE A 58 -4.30 4.14 2.62
CA ILE A 58 -3.99 2.85 3.26
C ILE A 58 -4.78 2.75 4.56
N SER A 59 -5.47 1.62 4.73
CA SER A 59 -6.07 1.22 6.00
C SER A 59 -5.11 0.29 6.72
N TRP A 60 -4.42 0.82 7.73
CA TRP A 60 -3.43 0.06 8.48
C TRP A 60 -4.07 -0.92 9.45
N SER A 61 -3.49 -2.12 9.53
CA SER A 61 -3.97 -3.17 10.41
C SER A 61 -3.36 -3.11 11.81
N GLY A 62 -4.19 -3.36 12.81
CA GLY A 62 -3.72 -3.63 14.16
C GLY A 62 -4.63 -3.14 15.27
N ASN A 63 -4.21 -3.46 16.50
CA ASN A 63 -4.77 -3.04 17.76
C ASN A 63 -3.74 -2.27 18.61
N ASN A 64 -2.61 -1.88 17.99
CA ASN A 64 -1.45 -1.31 18.65
C ASN A 64 -0.99 -0.01 17.98
N SER A 65 -0.48 0.91 18.79
CA SER A 65 -0.04 2.27 18.40
C SER A 65 1.29 2.29 17.61
N ARG A 66 1.54 1.30 16.75
CA ARG A 66 2.77 1.23 15.94
C ARG A 66 2.62 2.11 14.70
N LYS A 67 3.68 2.83 14.34
CA LYS A 67 3.75 3.58 13.09
C LYS A 67 4.54 2.78 12.08
N TYR A 68 3.93 2.49 10.93
CA TYR A 68 4.58 1.86 9.79
C TYR A 68 5.38 2.88 9.01
N THR A 69 6.58 2.48 8.58
CA THR A 69 7.42 3.23 7.67
C THR A 69 7.46 2.51 6.34
N PHE A 70 7.28 3.24 5.24
CA PHE A 70 7.24 2.66 3.90
C PHE A 70 7.68 3.67 2.84
N ASP A 71 8.08 3.16 1.68
CA ASP A 71 8.28 3.97 0.47
C ASP A 71 7.16 3.68 -0.54
N LEU A 72 6.96 4.63 -1.45
CA LEU A 72 6.16 4.46 -2.66
C LEU A 72 7.06 4.57 -3.88
N GLU A 73 6.93 3.63 -4.79
CA GLU A 73 7.67 3.57 -6.04
C GLU A 73 6.73 3.39 -7.24
N VAL A 74 7.19 3.83 -8.42
CA VAL A 74 6.48 3.68 -9.70
C VAL A 74 7.42 3.10 -10.75
N PRO A 75 6.91 2.37 -11.75
CA PRO A 75 7.77 1.80 -12.79
C PRO A 75 8.32 2.89 -13.71
N VAL A 76 9.57 2.75 -14.12
CA VAL A 76 10.17 3.58 -15.19
C VAL A 76 10.06 2.89 -16.54
N ASN A 77 10.35 1.58 -16.60
CA ASN A 77 10.42 0.80 -17.83
C ASN A 77 9.75 -0.58 -17.70
N GLY A 78 8.75 -0.72 -16.82
CA GLY A 78 7.99 -1.97 -16.62
C GLY A 78 8.65 -3.01 -15.71
N THR A 79 9.98 -2.99 -15.55
CA THR A 79 10.70 -3.88 -14.61
C THR A 79 11.38 -3.12 -13.47
N ASP A 80 11.91 -1.93 -13.75
CA ASP A 80 12.59 -1.07 -12.76
C ASP A 80 11.61 -0.08 -12.14
N PHE A 81 11.72 0.10 -10.83
CA PHE A 81 10.88 1.01 -10.04
C PHE A 81 11.74 2.11 -9.43
N THR A 82 11.24 3.34 -9.43
CA THR A 82 11.89 4.49 -8.79
C THR A 82 11.05 5.03 -7.64
N PRO A 83 11.68 5.41 -6.51
CA PRO A 83 10.97 6.04 -5.42
C PRO A 83 10.39 7.40 -5.82
N ILE A 84 9.12 7.61 -5.46
CA ILE A 84 8.40 8.89 -5.62
C ILE A 84 8.06 9.53 -4.27
N ALA A 85 8.07 8.73 -3.20
CA ALA A 85 8.00 9.19 -1.82
C ALA A 85 8.73 8.18 -0.93
N THR A 86 9.61 8.63 -0.06
CA THR A 86 10.41 7.77 0.80
C THR A 86 10.19 8.09 2.27
N SER A 87 10.37 7.08 3.13
CA SER A 87 10.24 7.20 4.59
C SER A 87 8.90 7.82 5.03
N LEU A 88 7.82 7.49 4.32
CA LEU A 88 6.47 7.86 4.75
C LEU A 88 6.14 7.13 6.04
N GLU A 89 5.47 7.80 6.96
CA GLU A 89 5.03 7.23 8.22
C GLU A 89 3.52 7.25 8.33
N SER A 90 2.93 6.12 8.76
CA SER A 90 1.54 6.12 9.22
C SER A 90 1.39 6.89 10.53
N THR A 91 0.19 7.35 10.86
CA THR A 91 -0.09 8.06 12.12
C THR A 91 0.04 7.17 13.35
N GLY A 92 -0.05 5.85 13.16
CA GLY A 92 -0.13 4.86 14.23
C GLY A 92 -1.55 4.62 14.73
N THR A 93 -2.55 5.07 13.96
CA THR A 93 -3.97 4.79 14.19
C THR A 93 -4.37 3.58 13.37
N ALA A 94 -4.87 2.54 14.04
CA ALA A 94 -5.46 1.41 13.35
C ALA A 94 -6.74 1.82 12.62
N ALA A 95 -6.96 1.25 11.43
CA ALA A 95 -8.19 1.49 10.71
C ALA A 95 -9.41 0.91 11.46
N LYS A 96 -10.46 1.72 11.61
CA LYS A 96 -11.77 1.34 12.17
C LYS A 96 -12.85 1.98 11.32
N ASN A 97 -14.01 1.32 11.19
CA ASN A 97 -15.17 1.86 10.46
C ASN A 97 -14.81 2.42 9.08
N ASN A 98 -14.00 1.69 8.29
CA ASN A 98 -13.53 2.08 6.96
C ASN A 98 -12.66 3.35 6.92
N SER A 99 -12.00 3.70 8.03
CA SER A 99 -11.02 4.79 8.04
C SER A 99 -9.76 4.42 7.26
N LYS A 100 -9.17 5.41 6.62
CA LYS A 100 -7.96 5.28 5.81
C LYS A 100 -7.06 6.50 6.00
N GLU A 101 -5.76 6.27 6.00
CA GLU A 101 -4.76 7.32 5.96
C GLU A 101 -4.41 7.66 4.53
N TYR A 102 -4.27 8.94 4.23
CA TYR A 102 -4.14 9.44 2.87
C TYR A 102 -2.74 10.02 2.63
N TYR A 103 -2.00 9.46 1.68
CA TYR A 103 -0.66 9.91 1.31
C TYR A 103 -0.71 10.55 -0.07
N ALA A 104 -0.29 11.81 -0.16
CA ALA A 104 -0.21 12.54 -1.42
C ALA A 104 1.12 12.20 -2.11
N ILE A 105 1.09 12.10 -3.43
CA ILE A 105 2.27 11.92 -4.28
C ILE A 105 2.24 12.94 -5.42
N PRO A 106 3.38 13.24 -6.07
CA PRO A 106 3.39 14.05 -7.28
C PRO A 106 2.46 13.43 -8.33
N GLU A 107 1.57 14.27 -8.89
CA GLU A 107 0.61 13.83 -9.89
C GLU A 107 1.32 13.30 -11.14
N GLN A 108 0.96 12.09 -11.56
CA GLN A 108 1.57 11.44 -12.73
C GLN A 108 0.64 10.39 -13.34
N SER A 109 0.87 10.06 -14.61
CA SER A 109 0.22 8.92 -15.27
C SER A 109 0.96 7.64 -14.92
N LEU A 110 0.28 6.69 -14.29
CA LEU A 110 0.84 5.38 -13.93
C LEU A 110 -0.21 4.27 -14.05
N ARG A 111 0.24 3.05 -14.34
CA ARG A 111 -0.58 1.82 -14.21
C ARG A 111 -0.29 1.07 -12.92
N TYR A 112 0.96 1.09 -12.47
CA TYR A 112 1.42 0.37 -11.29
C TYR A 112 1.95 1.33 -10.24
N ILE A 113 1.67 1.03 -8.98
CA ILE A 113 2.29 1.68 -7.83
C ILE A 113 2.70 0.63 -6.82
N ARG A 114 3.89 0.79 -6.26
CA ARG A 114 4.52 -0.18 -5.37
C ARG A 114 4.73 0.41 -3.98
N ILE A 115 4.32 -0.34 -2.96
CA ILE A 115 4.64 -0.06 -1.56
C ILE A 115 5.85 -0.89 -1.17
N VAL A 116 6.83 -0.29 -0.50
CA VAL A 116 8.01 -0.99 0.01
C VAL A 116 8.04 -0.93 1.54
N ASN A 117 8.10 -2.08 2.20
CA ASN A 117 8.18 -2.16 3.66
C ASN A 117 9.52 -1.64 4.20
N LYS A 118 9.49 -0.67 5.12
CA LYS A 118 10.66 -0.23 5.90
C LYS A 118 10.54 -0.57 7.40
N GLY A 119 9.52 -1.33 7.78
CA GLY A 119 9.26 -1.77 9.14
C GLY A 119 8.26 -0.86 9.86
N ASN A 120 8.27 -0.92 11.19
CA ASN A 120 7.46 -0.08 12.05
C ASN A 120 8.18 0.18 13.38
N THR A 121 7.60 1.05 14.20
CA THR A 121 8.19 1.45 15.50
C THR A 121 8.27 0.34 16.57
N LYS A 122 7.82 -0.90 16.28
CA LYS A 122 7.84 -2.04 17.20
C LYS A 122 8.60 -3.25 16.66
N ASN A 123 8.53 -3.49 15.36
CA ASN A 123 9.19 -4.61 14.67
C ASN A 123 9.23 -4.36 13.15
N THR A 124 9.55 -5.38 12.36
CA THR A 124 9.75 -5.25 10.91
C THR A 124 8.52 -5.55 10.07
N PHE A 125 7.35 -5.80 10.67
CA PHE A 125 6.14 -6.10 9.89
C PHE A 125 5.59 -4.87 9.18
N ILE A 126 5.12 -5.08 7.95
CA ILE A 126 4.05 -4.29 7.36
C ILE A 126 2.74 -5.07 7.51
N ASN A 127 1.64 -4.37 7.80
CA ASN A 127 0.34 -5.00 7.89
C ASN A 127 -0.75 -4.03 7.41
N ILE A 128 -1.38 -4.38 6.30
CA ILE A 128 -2.34 -3.55 5.58
C ILE A 128 -3.64 -4.32 5.49
N TYR A 129 -4.74 -3.68 5.91
CA TYR A 129 -6.07 -4.15 5.58
C TYR A 129 -6.35 -3.82 4.12
N GLU A 130 -6.37 -2.52 3.77
CA GLU A 130 -6.79 -2.08 2.44
C GLU A 130 -5.84 -1.03 1.86
N ALA A 131 -5.73 -1.00 0.54
CA ALA A 131 -5.09 0.04 -0.24
C ALA A 131 -6.07 0.56 -1.32
N GLU A 132 -6.11 1.87 -1.46
CA GLU A 132 -6.88 2.52 -2.52
C GLU A 132 -6.00 3.53 -3.25
N ILE A 133 -6.17 3.64 -4.56
CA ILE A 133 -5.34 4.50 -5.41
C ILE A 133 -6.27 5.39 -6.24
N GLY A 134 -5.91 6.66 -6.42
CA GLY A 134 -6.83 7.61 -7.01
C GLY A 134 -6.29 9.01 -7.24
N HIS A 135 -7.23 9.90 -7.52
CA HIS A 135 -7.03 11.31 -7.78
C HIS A 135 -7.83 12.16 -6.77
N ARG A 136 -7.27 13.28 -6.28
CA ARG A 136 -7.87 14.10 -5.22
C ARG A 136 -8.54 15.40 -5.67
#